data_AF-A0A1Q9BQ31-F1
#
_entry.id   AF-A0A1Q9BQ31-F1
#
_cell.length_a   1.000
_cell.length_b   1.000
_cell.length_c   1.000
_cell.angle_alpha   90.00
_cell.angle_beta   90.00
_cell.angle_gamma   90.00
#
_symmetry.space_group_name_H-M   'P 1'
#
loop_
_entity.id
_entity.type
_entity.pdbx_description
1 polymer ?
#
loop_
_entity_poly.entity_id
_entity_poly.type
_entity_poly.pdbx_seq_one_letter_code
_entity_poly.pdbx_strand_id
1 'polypeptide(L)'
;MLRYFNQKKRRGPAASDSLRAIWDSEGGCEKVRKLLKDHGTFKDVEVSLKKKTIDSETNALAGEYVNEATLINIHGWDEDMIKFSKERARAAGMLRKSEEHGKDEWRAILSESFLKKNEKIQEKEQQASEVLE
;
A
#
# COMPACT_ATOMS: atom_id res chain seq x y z
N MET A 1 -11.24 -26.47 -17.01
CA MET A 1 -9.92 -27.13 -17.08
C MET A 1 -8.88 -26.14 -16.57
N LEU A 2 -8.30 -26.40 -15.38
CA LEU A 2 -7.37 -25.49 -14.68
C LEU A 2 -6.09 -25.28 -15.51
N ARG A 3 -5.95 -24.10 -16.15
CA ARG A 3 -4.71 -23.69 -16.84
C ARG A 3 -3.51 -23.46 -15.92
N TYR A 4 -3.70 -23.49 -14.59
CA TYR A 4 -2.72 -22.95 -13.64
C TYR A 4 -1.97 -23.99 -12.80
N PHE A 5 -2.34 -25.27 -12.88
CA PHE A 5 -1.63 -26.34 -12.19
C PHE A 5 -1.18 -27.42 -13.18
N ASN A 6 0.00 -27.20 -13.76
CA ASN A 6 0.65 -28.26 -14.52
C ASN A 6 1.51 -29.08 -13.54
N GLN A 7 0.89 -30.05 -12.87
CA GLN A 7 1.51 -30.91 -11.85
C GLN A 7 2.76 -31.66 -12.33
N LYS A 8 3.01 -31.72 -13.65
CA LYS A 8 4.14 -32.43 -14.27
C LYS A 8 5.44 -31.62 -14.34
N LYS A 9 5.46 -30.35 -13.93
CA LYS A 9 6.69 -29.55 -13.89
C LYS A 9 6.88 -29.00 -12.48
N ARG A 10 8.08 -29.18 -11.90
CA ARG A 10 8.58 -28.47 -10.70
C ARG A 10 8.73 -26.96 -10.96
N ARG A 11 7.77 -26.35 -11.65
CA ARG A 11 7.73 -24.94 -11.99
C ARG A 11 6.41 -24.46 -11.40
N GLY A 12 6.49 -23.55 -10.44
CA GLY A 12 5.35 -23.01 -9.70
C GLY A 12 4.23 -22.49 -10.60
N PRO A 13 3.08 -22.08 -10.02
CA PRO A 13 1.89 -21.70 -10.78
C PRO A 13 2.24 -20.71 -11.89
N ALA A 14 1.52 -20.78 -13.01
CA ALA A 14 1.63 -19.82 -14.12
C ALA A 14 1.08 -18.46 -13.66
N ALA A 15 1.84 -17.79 -12.80
CA ALA A 15 1.50 -16.56 -12.14
C ALA A 15 2.50 -15.47 -12.54
N SER A 16 2.06 -14.21 -12.39
CA SER A 16 2.90 -13.02 -12.57
C SER A 16 4.17 -13.08 -11.72
N ASP A 17 5.22 -12.40 -12.17
CA ASP A 17 6.53 -12.35 -11.51
C ASP A 17 6.43 -11.90 -10.05
N SER A 18 5.48 -11.02 -9.73
CA SER A 18 5.18 -10.56 -8.36
C SER A 18 4.66 -11.68 -7.45
N LEU A 19 3.77 -12.55 -7.95
CA LEU A 19 3.23 -13.64 -7.13
C LEU A 19 4.24 -14.78 -7.00
N ARG A 20 5.08 -14.96 -8.01
CA ARG A 20 6.22 -15.89 -7.97
C ARG A 20 7.29 -15.43 -6.96
N ALA A 21 7.63 -14.15 -6.94
CA ALA A 21 8.54 -13.59 -5.94
C ALA A 21 8.04 -13.82 -4.50
N ILE A 22 6.72 -13.69 -4.27
CA ILE A 22 6.12 -14.02 -2.98
C ILE A 22 6.19 -15.53 -2.72
N TRP A 23 5.87 -16.37 -3.70
CA TRP A 23 5.89 -17.83 -3.56
C TRP A 23 7.28 -18.37 -3.20
N ASP A 24 8.32 -17.84 -3.84
CA ASP A 24 9.72 -18.23 -3.67
C ASP A 24 10.34 -17.67 -2.38
N SER A 25 9.67 -16.75 -1.68
CA SER A 25 10.10 -16.24 -0.38
C SER A 25 9.89 -17.24 0.76
N GLU A 26 10.64 -17.10 1.84
CA GLU A 26 10.49 -17.94 3.03
C GLU A 26 9.09 -17.77 3.66
N GLY A 27 8.34 -18.87 3.80
CA GLY A 27 6.93 -18.85 4.21
C GLY A 27 5.95 -18.34 3.13
N GLY A 28 6.45 -18.04 1.92
CA GLY A 28 5.72 -17.48 0.80
C GLY A 28 4.56 -18.34 0.29
N CYS A 29 4.80 -19.65 0.19
CA CYS A 29 3.79 -20.64 -0.22
C CYS A 29 2.53 -20.61 0.67
N GLU A 30 2.71 -20.41 1.98
CA GLU A 30 1.62 -20.41 2.95
C GLU A 30 0.84 -19.09 2.90
N LYS A 31 1.54 -17.96 2.70
CA LYS A 31 0.92 -16.66 2.42
C LYS A 31 0.06 -16.70 1.15
N VAL A 32 0.57 -17.28 0.06
CA VAL A 32 -0.20 -17.42 -1.19
C VAL A 32 -1.41 -18.33 -1.01
N ARG A 33 -1.27 -19.44 -0.26
CA ARG A 33 -2.43 -20.30 0.08
C ARG A 33 -3.50 -19.56 0.88
N LYS A 34 -3.11 -18.73 1.84
CA LYS A 34 -4.06 -17.91 2.60
C LYS A 34 -4.77 -16.90 1.70
N LEU A 35 -4.02 -16.19 0.86
CA LEU A 35 -4.59 -15.23 -0.10
C LEU A 35 -5.56 -15.88 -1.09
N LEU A 36 -5.29 -17.10 -1.54
CA LEU A 36 -6.20 -17.85 -2.41
C LEU A 36 -7.48 -18.29 -1.68
N LYS A 37 -7.41 -18.58 -0.38
CA LYS A 37 -8.61 -18.86 0.43
C LYS A 37 -9.46 -17.60 0.60
N ASP A 38 -8.82 -16.46 0.84
CA ASP A 38 -9.50 -15.20 1.15
C ASP A 38 -10.08 -14.52 -0.11
N HIS A 39 -9.39 -14.61 -1.25
CA HIS A 39 -9.71 -13.86 -2.46
C HIS A 39 -10.09 -14.74 -3.67
N GLY A 40 -10.04 -16.07 -3.54
CA GLY A 40 -10.48 -16.99 -4.60
C GLY A 40 -9.40 -17.30 -5.63
N THR A 41 -9.56 -16.82 -6.87
CA THR A 41 -8.68 -17.25 -7.96
C THR A 41 -7.33 -16.53 -7.94
N PHE A 42 -6.30 -17.10 -8.57
CA PHE A 42 -4.99 -16.45 -8.71
C PHE A 42 -5.08 -15.06 -9.36
N LYS A 43 -6.02 -14.85 -10.29
CA LYS A 43 -6.27 -13.55 -10.91
C LYS A 43 -6.73 -12.52 -9.88
N ASP A 44 -7.59 -12.92 -8.96
CA ASP A 44 -8.13 -12.06 -7.91
C ASP A 44 -7.05 -11.71 -6.87
N VAL A 45 -6.18 -12.67 -6.56
CA VAL A 45 -5.00 -12.43 -5.72
C VAL A 45 -4.05 -11.45 -6.39
N GLU A 46 -3.79 -11.57 -7.69
CA GLU A 46 -2.94 -10.62 -8.43
C GLU A 46 -3.53 -9.21 -8.46
N VAL A 47 -4.84 -9.08 -8.69
CA VAL A 47 -5.54 -7.78 -8.63
C VAL A 47 -5.44 -7.19 -7.22
N SER A 48 -5.62 -8.02 -6.19
CA SER A 48 -5.54 -7.58 -4.79
C SER A 48 -4.14 -7.15 -4.40
N LEU A 49 -3.11 -7.87 -4.85
CA LEU A 49 -1.71 -7.48 -4.65
C LEU A 49 -1.39 -6.16 -5.34
N LYS A 50 -1.80 -6.00 -6.61
CA LYS A 50 -1.61 -4.74 -7.34
C LYS A 50 -2.30 -3.57 -6.65
N LYS A 51 -3.54 -3.74 -6.19
CA LYS A 51 -4.26 -2.73 -5.41
C LYS A 51 -3.49 -2.36 -4.14
N LYS A 52 -3.09 -3.35 -3.34
CA LYS A 52 -2.28 -3.10 -2.13
C LYS A 52 -0.98 -2.36 -2.42
N THR A 53 -0.30 -2.66 -3.53
CA THR A 53 0.92 -1.94 -3.91
C THR A 53 0.61 -0.49 -4.28
N ILE A 54 -0.44 -0.25 -5.09
CA ILE A 54 -0.85 1.11 -5.45
C ILE A 54 -1.28 1.89 -4.21
N ASP A 55 -2.12 1.30 -3.36
CA ASP A 55 -2.61 1.91 -2.13
C ASP A 55 -1.43 2.26 -1.21
N SER A 56 -0.47 1.33 -1.04
CA SER A 56 0.75 1.56 -0.29
C SER A 56 1.63 2.68 -0.88
N GLU A 57 1.75 2.77 -2.21
CA GLU A 57 2.47 3.87 -2.86
C GLU A 57 1.76 5.21 -2.65
N THR A 58 0.43 5.27 -2.81
CA THR A 58 -0.35 6.49 -2.59
C THR A 58 -0.34 6.91 -1.12
N ASN A 59 -0.39 5.95 -0.20
CA ASN A 59 -0.35 6.18 1.23
C ASN A 59 1.03 6.66 1.69
N ALA A 60 2.11 6.16 1.09
CA ALA A 60 3.44 6.66 1.36
C ALA A 60 3.62 8.13 0.96
N LEU A 61 3.00 8.55 -0.16
CA LEU A 61 3.10 9.92 -0.66
C LEU A 61 2.16 10.89 0.07
N ALA A 62 0.91 10.50 0.27
CA ALA A 62 -0.12 11.39 0.80
C ALA A 62 -0.37 11.22 2.30
N GLY A 63 0.22 10.20 2.93
CA GLY A 63 -0.02 9.81 4.32
C GLY A 63 -1.26 8.95 4.51
N GLU A 64 -1.34 8.27 5.65
CA GLU A 64 -2.45 7.41 6.06
C GLU A 64 -3.28 8.08 7.15
N TYR A 65 -4.58 7.79 7.17
CA TYR A 65 -5.42 8.17 8.29
C TYR A 65 -5.15 7.24 9.46
N VAL A 66 -4.59 7.82 10.52
CA VAL A 66 -4.22 7.11 11.73
C VAL A 66 -4.81 7.80 12.94
N ASN A 67 -4.98 7.02 14.00
CA ASN A 67 -5.36 7.54 15.30
C ASN A 67 -4.13 7.59 16.22
N GLU A 68 -4.31 8.31 17.32
CA GLU A 68 -3.27 8.51 18.34
C GLU A 68 -2.72 7.20 18.91
N ALA A 69 -3.59 6.22 19.17
CA ALA A 69 -3.19 4.93 19.72
C ALA A 69 -2.31 4.14 18.74
N THR A 70 -2.58 4.23 17.44
CA THR A 70 -1.76 3.60 16.39
C THR A 70 -0.38 4.26 16.34
N LEU A 71 -0.31 5.58 16.40
CA LEU A 71 0.97 6.31 16.37
C LEU A 71 1.84 5.99 17.58
N ILE A 72 1.26 5.92 18.79
CA ILE A 72 1.99 5.57 20.01
C ILE A 72 2.41 4.09 19.99
N ASN A 73 1.45 3.17 19.82
CA ASN A 73 1.70 1.75 20.07
C ASN A 73 2.40 1.03 18.92
N ILE A 74 2.20 1.48 17.68
CA ILE A 74 2.74 0.82 16.49
C ILE A 74 3.97 1.56 15.97
N HIS A 75 3.91 2.90 15.90
CA HIS A 75 4.98 3.71 15.34
C HIS A 75 5.92 4.29 16.39
N GLY A 76 5.60 4.18 17.68
CA GLY A 76 6.44 4.66 18.77
C GLY A 76 6.62 6.18 18.76
N TRP A 77 5.62 6.93 18.32
CA TRP A 77 5.69 8.39 18.30
C TRP A 77 5.54 8.98 19.69
N ASP A 78 6.36 10.00 19.98
CA ASP A 78 6.27 10.77 21.20
C ASP A 78 5.08 11.75 21.16
N GLU A 79 4.64 12.19 22.35
CA GLU A 79 3.50 13.11 22.50
C GLU A 79 3.66 14.41 21.70
N ASP A 80 4.88 14.96 21.66
CA ASP A 80 5.20 16.18 20.91
C ASP A 80 5.05 15.98 19.39
N MET A 81 5.47 14.83 18.87
CA MET A 81 5.33 14.49 17.45
C MET A 81 3.87 14.34 17.05
N ILE A 82 3.08 13.68 17.91
CA ILE A 82 1.65 13.49 17.73
C ILE A 82 0.94 14.84 17.73
N LYS A 83 1.26 15.71 18.70
CA LYS A 83 0.68 17.06 18.80
C LYS A 83 0.99 17.89 17.56
N PHE A 84 2.25 17.93 17.13
CA PHE A 84 2.67 18.66 15.94
C PHE A 84 1.99 18.12 14.67
N SER A 85 1.94 16.80 14.52
CA SER A 85 1.27 16.14 13.39
C SER A 85 -0.23 16.45 13.34
N LYS A 86 -0.90 16.40 14.49
CA LYS A 86 -2.33 16.69 14.61
C LYS A 86 -2.64 18.16 14.33
N GLU A 87 -1.80 19.09 14.80
CA GLU A 87 -1.92 20.52 14.48
C GLU A 87 -1.73 20.79 12.99
N ARG A 88 -0.73 20.17 12.37
CA ARG A 88 -0.51 20.27 10.92
C ARG A 88 -1.69 19.72 10.12
N ALA A 89 -2.22 18.57 10.51
CA ALA A 89 -3.38 17.98 9.85
C ALA A 89 -4.65 18.83 10.06
N ARG A 90 -4.81 19.47 11.24
CA ARG A 90 -5.89 20.42 11.49
C ARG A 90 -5.81 21.62 10.56
N ALA A 91 -4.64 22.23 10.43
CA ALA A 91 -4.42 23.37 9.55
C ALA A 91 -4.70 23.02 8.07
N ALA A 92 -4.42 21.78 7.67
CA ALA A 92 -4.66 21.29 6.32
C ALA A 92 -6.08 20.76 6.07
N GLY A 93 -6.97 20.77 7.09
CA GLY A 93 -8.33 20.23 6.97
C GLY A 93 -8.37 18.70 6.78
N MET A 94 -7.34 17.97 7.23
CA MET A 94 -7.19 16.52 7.06
C MET A 94 -7.51 15.74 8.35
N LEU A 95 -8.43 16.28 9.16
CA LEU A 95 -9.03 15.61 10.31
C LEU A 95 -10.34 14.96 9.88
N ARG A 96 -10.53 13.70 10.27
CA ARG A 96 -11.81 13.02 10.13
C ARG A 96 -12.15 12.27 11.40
N LYS A 97 -13.41 11.89 11.53
CA LYS A 97 -13.85 10.97 12.57
C LYS A 97 -13.95 9.57 11.96
N SER A 98 -13.32 8.60 12.61
CA SER A 98 -13.41 7.19 12.22
C SER A 98 -14.85 6.71 12.34
N GLU A 99 -15.41 6.13 11.28
CA GLU A 99 -16.76 5.56 11.30
C GLU A 99 -16.83 4.29 12.17
N GLU A 100 -15.74 3.52 12.23
CA GLU A 100 -15.70 2.24 12.95
C GLU A 100 -15.50 2.41 14.46
N HIS A 101 -14.76 3.43 14.87
CA HIS A 101 -14.34 3.59 16.27
C HIS A 101 -14.76 4.93 16.90
N GLY A 102 -15.32 5.86 16.12
CA GLY A 102 -15.74 7.17 16.59
C GLY A 102 -14.59 8.05 17.10
N LYS A 103 -13.34 7.66 16.87
CA LYS A 103 -12.13 8.38 17.29
C LYS A 103 -11.67 9.35 16.21
N ASP A 104 -10.99 10.41 16.63
CA ASP A 104 -10.35 11.33 15.70
C ASP A 104 -9.19 10.64 14.99
N GLU A 105 -9.22 10.66 13.67
CA GLU A 105 -8.14 10.23 12.80
C GLU A 105 -7.63 11.44 12.03
N TRP A 106 -6.32 11.49 11.81
CA TRP A 106 -5.72 12.50 10.96
C TRP A 106 -4.72 11.86 10.03
N ARG A 107 -4.49 12.55 8.91
CA ARG A 107 -3.56 12.07 7.91
C ARG A 107 -2.12 12.33 8.36
N ALA A 108 -1.35 11.26 8.53
CA ALA A 108 0.06 11.32 8.91
C ALA A 108 0.92 10.56 7.90
N ILE A 109 2.07 11.15 7.54
CA ILE A 109 3.08 10.47 6.73
C ILE A 109 3.90 9.61 7.69
N LEU A 110 3.74 8.29 7.59
CA LEU A 110 4.33 7.33 8.53
C LEU A 110 5.73 6.85 8.11
N SER A 111 6.06 7.01 6.82
CA SER A 111 7.36 6.64 6.28
C SER A 111 7.68 7.55 5.10
N GLU A 112 8.83 8.20 5.14
CA GLU A 112 9.40 8.87 3.97
C GLU A 112 10.08 7.82 3.08
N SER A 113 9.28 7.07 2.33
CA SER A 113 9.84 6.33 1.20
C SER A 113 10.09 7.34 0.09
N PHE A 114 11.37 7.69 -0.12
CA PHE A 114 11.81 8.43 -1.31
C PHE A 114 11.58 7.53 -2.53
N LEU A 115 10.35 7.51 -3.04
CA LEU A 115 10.03 6.85 -4.29
C LEU A 115 10.72 7.65 -5.41
N LYS A 116 11.79 7.09 -5.97
CA LYS A 116 12.44 7.49 -7.23
C LYS A 116 11.48 7.63 -8.45
N LYS A 117 10.17 7.45 -8.27
CA LYS A 117 9.14 7.64 -9.29
C LYS A 117 8.80 9.12 -9.56
N ASN A 118 9.26 10.06 -8.74
CA ASN A 118 9.01 11.49 -8.97
C ASN A 118 9.63 12.02 -10.27
N GLU A 119 10.71 11.43 -10.79
CA GLU A 119 11.29 11.85 -12.07
C GLU A 119 10.32 11.58 -13.24
N LYS A 120 9.70 10.40 -13.31
CA LYS A 120 8.82 10.06 -14.44
C LYS A 120 7.46 10.77 -14.42
N ILE A 121 6.97 11.16 -13.25
CA ILE A 121 5.70 11.91 -13.13
C ILE A 121 5.96 13.38 -13.43
N GLN A 122 7.06 13.96 -12.93
CA GLN A 122 7.48 15.31 -13.30
C GLN A 122 7.79 15.43 -14.80
N GLU A 123 8.47 14.45 -15.40
CA GLU A 123 8.72 14.43 -16.86
C GLU A 123 7.41 14.43 -17.66
N LYS A 124 6.39 13.68 -17.22
CA LYS A 124 5.09 13.64 -17.90
C LYS A 124 4.28 14.92 -17.72
N GLU A 125 4.35 15.54 -16.54
CA GLU A 125 3.69 16.83 -16.29
C GLU A 125 4.37 17.96 -17.08
N GLN A 126 5.71 17.95 -17.18
CA GLN A 126 6.47 18.90 -18.00
C GLN A 126 6.18 18.74 -19.50
N GLN A 127 6.12 17.51 -20.01
CA GLN A 127 5.75 17.25 -21.40
C GLN A 127 4.30 17.65 -21.72
N ALA A 128 3.38 17.51 -20.75
CA ALA A 128 2.00 17.94 -20.94
C ALA A 128 1.86 19.48 -20.98
N SER A 129 2.69 20.21 -20.23
CA SER A 129 2.71 21.68 -20.27
C SER A 129 3.33 22.25 -21.55
N GLU A 130 4.36 21.62 -22.12
CA GLU A 130 4.98 22.08 -23.39
C GLU A 130 4.08 21.89 -24.63
N VAL A 131 3.06 21.02 -24.55
CA VAL A 131 2.12 20.77 -25.65
C VAL A 131 0.93 21.75 -25.63
N LEU A 132 0.78 22.53 -24.56
CA LEU A 132 -0.31 23.49 -24.35
C LEU A 132 0.11 24.96 -24.54
N GLU A 133 1.37 25.23 -24.85
CA GLU A 133 1.87 26.52 -25.39
C GLU A 133 1.99 26.47 -26.92
#